data_AF-A0A961I1L7-F1
#
_entry.id   AF-A0A961I1L7-F1
#
_cell.length_a   1.000
_cell.length_b   1.000
_cell.length_c   1.000
_cell.angle_alpha   90.00
_cell.angle_beta   90.00
_cell.angle_gamma   90.00
#
_symmetry.space_group_name_H-M   'P 1'
#
loop_
_entity.id
_entity.type
_entity.pdbx_description
1 polymer ?
#
loop_
_entity_poly.entity_id
_entity_poly.type
_entity_poly.pdbx_seq_one_letter_code
_entity_poly.pdbx_strand_id
1 'polypeptide(L)'
;MKLSSGKRGAGLQGALGWACLILVLLSALALGGNRPVAWTLLAMALLPLFAAQIALDLARGLPDPARRAWGPALLFLPVLAWAIVQTLPLGGSAWAHPAWALVPEAPGRISAVPIRGQHHVMRLATYGMVFWTLLRAACDPARAWGFLRLIALWSGALALYGLAAAAFGVNPILGDSASPAVSASFVNRNSYATYAVFGLIANLAVFLRVQETSGRAGGARHRRAREAIERFLGGGWLYGAGVLLCLAALLATQSRAGALAG
;
A
#
# COMPACT_ATOMS: atom_id res chain seq x y z
N MET A 1 6.07 4.98 39.01
CA MET A 1 6.87 4.61 37.81
C MET A 1 6.03 4.07 36.62
N LYS A 2 4.73 4.42 36.48
CA LYS A 2 3.85 3.95 35.36
C LYS A 2 3.68 4.95 34.19
N LEU A 3 4.05 6.22 34.36
CA LEU A 3 3.83 7.29 33.37
C LEU A 3 4.86 7.31 32.21
N SER A 4 6.02 6.67 32.38
CA SER A 4 7.09 6.61 31.34
C SER A 4 6.81 5.55 30.26
N SER A 5 6.14 4.45 30.61
CA SER A 5 5.88 3.31 29.72
C SER A 5 4.90 3.66 28.58
N GLY A 6 3.86 4.47 28.88
CA GLY A 6 2.84 4.86 27.90
C GLY A 6 3.38 5.73 26.76
N LYS A 7 4.25 6.71 27.06
CA LYS A 7 4.82 7.61 26.03
C LYS A 7 5.81 6.90 25.10
N ARG A 8 6.72 6.07 25.67
CA ARG A 8 7.66 5.26 24.86
C ARG A 8 6.91 4.31 23.93
N GLY A 9 5.79 3.78 24.41
CA GLY A 9 4.96 2.89 23.64
C GLY A 9 4.25 3.51 22.44
N ALA A 10 3.72 4.72 22.62
CA ALA A 10 3.11 5.48 21.54
C ALA A 10 4.15 5.88 20.46
N GLY A 11 5.38 6.20 20.87
CA GLY A 11 6.48 6.53 19.96
C GLY A 11 6.88 5.33 19.09
N LEU A 12 7.11 4.16 19.70
CA LEU A 12 7.50 2.95 18.96
C LEU A 12 6.40 2.48 17.99
N GLN A 13 5.13 2.52 18.40
CA GLN A 13 4.00 2.18 17.53
C GLN A 13 3.95 3.09 16.29
N GLY A 14 4.23 4.38 16.47
CA GLY A 14 4.33 5.32 15.37
C GLY A 14 5.52 5.03 14.46
N ALA A 15 6.70 4.76 15.03
CA ALA A 15 7.90 4.45 14.27
C ALA A 15 7.72 3.22 13.37
N LEU A 16 7.14 2.12 13.90
CA LEU A 16 6.85 0.91 13.12
C LEU A 16 5.90 1.20 11.95
N GLY A 17 4.83 1.95 12.20
CA GLY A 17 3.87 2.33 11.17
C GLY A 17 4.46 3.21 10.07
N TRP A 18 5.21 4.25 10.44
CA TRP A 18 5.88 5.13 9.48
C TRP A 18 6.94 4.40 8.66
N ALA A 19 7.76 3.56 9.30
CA ALA A 19 8.75 2.75 8.61
C ALA A 19 8.09 1.80 7.60
N CYS A 20 7.02 1.10 8.02
CA CYS A 20 6.24 0.23 7.15
C CYS A 20 5.67 1.00 5.95
N LEU A 21 5.03 2.15 6.18
CA LEU A 21 4.46 2.97 5.12
C LEU A 21 5.53 3.44 4.14
N ILE A 22 6.66 3.97 4.62
CA ILE A 22 7.76 4.44 3.78
C ILE A 22 8.29 3.30 2.90
N LEU A 23 8.53 2.12 3.47
CA LEU A 23 8.99 0.95 2.70
C LEU A 23 8.00 0.56 1.59
N VAL A 24 6.70 0.57 1.89
CA VAL A 24 5.65 0.28 0.90
C VAL A 24 5.63 1.33 -0.21
N LEU A 25 5.72 2.62 0.13
CA LEU A 25 5.74 3.70 -0.88
C LEU A 25 7.00 3.62 -1.75
N LEU A 26 8.18 3.40 -1.15
CA LEU A 26 9.44 3.21 -1.88
C LEU A 26 9.39 1.99 -2.80
N SER A 27 8.67 0.93 -2.41
CA SER A 27 8.52 -0.26 -3.27
C SER A 27 7.85 0.05 -4.62
N ALA A 28 7.04 1.11 -4.70
CA ALA A 28 6.44 1.55 -5.96
C ALA A 28 7.51 2.03 -6.97
N LEU A 29 8.64 2.58 -6.50
CA LEU A 29 9.75 3.00 -7.37
C LEU A 29 10.55 1.82 -7.93
N ALA A 30 10.50 0.67 -7.26
CA ALA A 30 11.16 -0.55 -7.71
C ALA A 30 10.36 -1.26 -8.82
N LEU A 31 10.12 -0.55 -9.93
CA LEU A 31 9.35 -1.03 -11.09
C LEU A 31 7.91 -1.46 -10.73
N GLY A 32 7.28 -0.76 -9.79
CA GLY A 32 5.97 -1.13 -9.24
C GLY A 32 5.99 -2.46 -8.47
N GLY A 33 7.15 -2.93 -8.02
CA GLY A 33 7.31 -4.22 -7.36
C GLY A 33 7.22 -5.44 -8.29
N ASN A 34 7.33 -5.26 -9.62
CA ASN A 34 7.15 -6.34 -10.60
C ASN A 34 8.34 -7.31 -10.70
N ARG A 35 9.42 -7.11 -9.95
CA ARG A 35 10.61 -7.98 -9.97
C ARG A 35 10.73 -8.83 -8.70
N PRO A 36 11.20 -10.10 -8.82
CA PRO A 36 11.44 -10.97 -7.68
C PRO A 36 12.24 -10.37 -6.53
N VAL A 37 13.30 -9.67 -6.90
CA VAL A 37 14.18 -8.98 -5.94
C VAL A 37 13.41 -7.92 -5.14
N ALA A 38 12.53 -7.15 -5.76
CA ALA A 38 11.81 -6.06 -5.11
C ALA A 38 10.86 -6.57 -4.01
N TRP A 39 10.03 -7.57 -4.32
CA TRP A 39 9.11 -8.11 -3.32
C TRP A 39 9.82 -8.96 -2.26
N THR A 40 11.00 -9.54 -2.57
CA THR A 40 11.81 -10.26 -1.57
C THR A 40 12.44 -9.30 -0.57
N LEU A 41 13.05 -8.22 -1.05
CA LEU A 41 13.64 -7.19 -0.19
C LEU A 41 12.58 -6.51 0.67
N LEU A 42 11.39 -6.23 0.11
CA LEU A 42 10.27 -5.69 0.88
C LEU A 42 9.83 -6.65 1.99
N ALA A 43 9.67 -7.95 1.68
CA ALA A 43 9.30 -8.95 2.66
C ALA A 43 10.34 -9.05 3.79
N MET A 44 11.64 -9.09 3.44
CA MET A 44 12.74 -9.12 4.40
C MET A 44 12.77 -7.88 5.30
N ALA A 45 12.52 -6.69 4.74
CA ALA A 45 12.50 -5.44 5.51
C ALA A 45 11.27 -5.33 6.43
N LEU A 46 10.12 -5.86 6.01
CA LEU A 46 8.89 -5.82 6.79
C LEU A 46 8.81 -6.88 7.89
N LEU A 47 9.46 -8.03 7.72
CA LEU A 47 9.45 -9.11 8.70
C LEU A 47 9.87 -8.67 10.11
N PRO A 48 11.00 -7.97 10.34
CA PRO A 48 11.38 -7.52 11.68
C PRO A 48 10.42 -6.46 12.23
N LEU A 49 9.87 -5.58 11.38
CA LEU A 49 8.87 -4.59 11.81
C LEU A 49 7.58 -5.26 12.27
N PHE A 50 7.15 -6.28 11.54
CA PHE A 50 5.98 -7.08 11.88
C PHE A 50 6.23 -7.91 13.16
N ALA A 51 7.38 -8.55 13.30
CA ALA A 51 7.74 -9.27 14.52
C ALA A 51 7.73 -8.34 15.76
N ALA A 52 8.28 -7.13 15.63
CA ALA A 52 8.23 -6.11 16.67
C ALA A 52 6.79 -5.67 16.97
N GLN A 53 5.94 -5.52 15.94
CA GLN A 53 4.53 -5.21 16.13
C GLN A 53 3.80 -6.30 16.93
N ILE A 54 4.02 -7.57 16.58
CA ILE A 54 3.42 -8.71 17.29
C ILE A 54 3.90 -8.76 18.75
N ALA A 55 5.19 -8.53 19.01
CA ALA A 55 5.72 -8.46 20.36
C ALA A 55 5.05 -7.35 21.20
N LEU A 56 4.77 -6.18 20.59
CA LEU A 56 4.04 -5.10 21.25
C LEU A 56 2.59 -5.45 21.52
N ASP A 57 1.94 -6.14 20.58
CA ASP A 57 0.55 -6.57 20.71
C ASP A 57 0.39 -7.61 21.81
N LEU A 58 1.35 -8.52 21.96
CA LEU A 58 1.39 -9.47 23.09
C LEU A 58 1.64 -8.76 24.42
N ALA A 59 2.54 -7.77 24.45
CA ALA A 59 2.90 -7.07 25.69
C ALA A 59 1.81 -6.08 26.17
N ARG A 60 0.97 -5.57 25.27
CA ARG A 60 0.01 -4.47 25.57
C ARG A 60 -1.43 -4.79 25.24
N GLY A 61 -1.68 -5.92 24.59
CA GLY A 61 -2.99 -6.29 24.09
C GLY A 61 -3.43 -5.51 22.84
N LEU A 62 -4.63 -5.84 22.39
CA LEU A 62 -5.24 -5.29 21.18
C LEU A 62 -6.29 -4.23 21.55
N PRO A 63 -6.19 -2.97 21.05
CA PRO A 63 -7.31 -2.04 20.95
C PRO A 63 -8.47 -2.58 20.10
N ASP A 64 -9.67 -2.08 20.38
CA ASP A 64 -10.92 -2.56 19.78
C ASP A 64 -10.96 -2.51 18.24
N PRO A 65 -10.49 -1.45 17.55
CA PRO A 65 -10.46 -1.44 16.09
C PRO A 65 -9.65 -2.60 15.51
N ALA A 66 -8.54 -2.99 16.16
CA ALA A 66 -7.74 -4.13 15.72
C ALA A 66 -8.41 -5.48 16.01
N ARG A 67 -9.17 -5.60 17.11
CA ARG A 67 -9.96 -6.81 17.39
C ARG A 67 -11.05 -7.04 16.34
N ARG A 68 -11.60 -5.98 15.75
CA ARG A 68 -12.59 -6.08 14.67
C ARG A 68 -12.02 -6.61 13.36
N ALA A 69 -10.70 -6.63 13.20
CA ALA A 69 -10.06 -7.20 12.02
C ALA A 69 -10.09 -8.74 11.99
N TRP A 70 -10.66 -9.41 13.00
CA TRP A 70 -10.81 -10.86 13.00
C TRP A 70 -11.67 -11.39 11.85
N GLY A 71 -12.71 -10.69 11.41
CA GLY A 71 -13.51 -11.09 10.25
C GLY A 71 -12.66 -11.26 8.99
N PRO A 72 -11.96 -10.20 8.54
CA PRO A 72 -11.01 -10.31 7.42
C PRO A 72 -9.90 -11.33 7.65
N ALA A 73 -9.36 -11.43 8.87
CA ALA A 73 -8.31 -12.40 9.19
C ALA A 73 -8.78 -13.85 9.04
N LEU A 74 -10.02 -14.15 9.44
CA LEU A 74 -10.63 -15.48 9.30
C LEU A 74 -10.82 -15.88 7.84
N LEU A 75 -10.96 -14.94 6.91
CA LEU A 75 -11.02 -15.23 5.48
C LEU A 75 -9.61 -15.35 4.87
N PHE A 76 -8.68 -14.52 5.34
CA PHE A 76 -7.32 -14.45 4.81
C PHE A 76 -6.44 -15.62 5.24
N LEU A 77 -6.47 -15.99 6.53
CA LEU A 77 -5.58 -17.01 7.09
C LEU A 77 -5.79 -18.41 6.49
N PRO A 78 -7.04 -18.88 6.24
CA PRO A 78 -7.25 -20.17 5.56
C PRO A 78 -6.71 -20.17 4.13
N VAL A 79 -6.83 -19.06 3.40
CA VAL A 79 -6.28 -18.95 2.04
C VAL A 79 -4.75 -19.04 2.08
N LEU A 80 -4.11 -18.34 3.02
CA LEU A 80 -2.66 -18.40 3.20
C LEU A 80 -2.20 -19.81 3.61
N ALA A 81 -2.89 -20.44 4.57
CA ALA A 81 -2.60 -21.79 5.02
C ALA A 81 -2.75 -22.81 3.88
N TRP A 82 -3.82 -22.71 3.10
CA TRP A 82 -4.04 -23.56 1.94
C TRP A 82 -2.95 -23.38 0.87
N ALA A 83 -2.54 -22.15 0.60
CA ALA A 83 -1.45 -21.86 -0.33
C ALA A 83 -0.11 -22.48 0.15
N ILE A 84 0.15 -22.50 1.46
CA ILE A 84 1.31 -23.20 2.05
C ILE A 84 1.19 -24.71 1.82
N VAL A 85 0.04 -25.30 2.18
CA VAL A 85 -0.22 -26.75 2.02
C VAL A 85 0.02 -27.20 0.58
N GLN A 86 -0.37 -26.41 -0.42
CA GLN A 86 -0.13 -26.74 -1.82
C GLN A 86 1.35 -26.87 -2.21
N THR A 87 2.26 -26.29 -1.43
CA THR A 87 3.71 -26.29 -1.69
C THR A 87 4.48 -27.32 -0.86
N LEU A 88 3.85 -27.92 0.16
CA LEU A 88 4.48 -28.90 1.02
C LEU A 88 4.68 -30.23 0.29
N PRO A 89 5.81 -30.93 0.50
CA PRO A 89 6.02 -32.28 -0.01
C PRO A 89 5.11 -33.25 0.74
N LEU A 90 3.93 -33.52 0.18
CA LEU A 90 2.92 -34.38 0.82
C LEU A 90 3.12 -35.86 0.53
N GLY A 91 4.02 -36.22 -0.41
CA GLY A 91 4.57 -37.57 -0.62
C GLY A 91 3.53 -38.65 -0.97
N GLY A 92 3.51 -39.14 -2.22
CA GLY A 92 2.66 -40.28 -2.61
C GLY A 92 1.14 -40.06 -2.47
N SER A 93 0.69 -38.83 -2.18
CA SER A 93 -0.72 -38.51 -1.99
C SER A 93 -1.49 -38.58 -3.31
N ALA A 94 -2.73 -39.10 -3.30
CA ALA A 94 -3.69 -39.01 -4.42
C ALA A 94 -3.99 -37.56 -4.86
N TRP A 95 -3.57 -36.58 -4.07
CA TRP A 95 -3.74 -35.15 -4.29
C TRP A 95 -2.55 -34.53 -5.05
N ALA A 96 -1.52 -35.30 -5.36
CA ALA A 96 -0.36 -34.80 -6.10
C ALA A 96 -0.77 -34.44 -7.53
N HIS A 97 -0.23 -33.32 -8.03
CA HIS A 97 -0.46 -32.91 -9.41
C HIS A 97 0.06 -33.98 -10.39
N PRO A 98 -0.67 -34.32 -11.47
CA PRO A 98 -0.26 -35.35 -12.43
C PRO A 98 1.14 -35.13 -13.04
N ALA A 99 1.59 -33.88 -13.12
CA ALA A 99 2.94 -33.53 -13.59
C ALA A 99 4.07 -34.21 -12.80
N TRP A 100 3.86 -34.59 -11.54
CA TRP A 100 4.87 -35.30 -10.74
C TRP A 100 5.09 -36.75 -11.20
N ALA A 101 4.18 -37.33 -11.99
CA ALA A 101 4.41 -38.63 -12.62
C ALA A 101 5.57 -38.60 -13.62
N LEU A 102 5.95 -37.42 -14.13
CA LEU A 102 7.09 -37.24 -15.01
C LEU A 102 8.43 -37.24 -14.26
N VAL A 103 8.41 -37.08 -12.92
CA VAL A 103 9.61 -37.01 -12.07
C VAL A 103 9.37 -37.82 -10.78
N PRO A 104 9.28 -39.15 -10.87
CA PRO A 104 8.86 -40.01 -9.74
C PRO A 104 9.80 -39.95 -8.53
N GLU A 105 11.07 -39.59 -8.74
CA GLU A 105 12.07 -39.44 -7.67
C GLU A 105 11.84 -38.21 -6.78
N ALA A 106 11.05 -37.23 -7.24
CA ALA A 106 10.75 -36.03 -6.47
C ALA A 106 9.47 -36.23 -5.64
N PRO A 107 9.42 -35.75 -4.38
CA PRO A 107 8.22 -35.84 -3.59
C PRO A 107 7.09 -35.04 -4.23
N GLY A 108 5.99 -35.73 -4.55
CA GLY A 108 4.80 -35.14 -5.13
C GLY A 108 4.18 -34.05 -4.26
N ARG A 109 3.61 -33.04 -4.93
CA ARG A 109 2.96 -31.87 -4.31
C ARG A 109 1.65 -31.55 -5.04
N ILE A 110 0.72 -30.89 -4.37
CA ILE A 110 -0.55 -30.46 -5.00
C ILE A 110 -0.29 -29.44 -6.11
N SER A 111 0.69 -28.54 -5.93
CA SER A 111 1.09 -27.60 -6.97
C SER A 111 1.98 -28.26 -8.03
N ALA A 112 1.70 -27.96 -9.30
CA ALA A 112 2.58 -28.31 -10.43
C ALA A 112 3.92 -27.55 -10.39
N VAL A 113 3.93 -26.32 -9.84
CA VAL A 113 5.11 -25.45 -9.76
C VAL A 113 5.23 -24.85 -8.36
N PRO A 114 5.70 -25.64 -7.37
CA PRO A 114 5.71 -25.26 -5.96
C PRO A 114 6.47 -23.97 -5.66
N ILE A 115 7.59 -23.75 -6.37
CA ILE A 115 8.42 -22.55 -6.17
C ILE A 115 7.66 -21.25 -6.50
N ARG A 116 6.82 -21.28 -7.55
CA ARG A 116 5.93 -20.15 -7.85
C ARG A 116 4.88 -19.99 -6.75
N GLY A 117 4.33 -21.09 -6.24
CA GLY A 117 3.42 -21.08 -5.09
C GLY A 117 4.05 -20.42 -3.85
N GLN A 118 5.29 -20.77 -3.52
CA GLN A 118 6.03 -20.19 -2.40
C GLN A 118 6.23 -18.68 -2.55
N HIS A 119 6.54 -18.20 -3.76
CA HIS A 119 6.62 -16.75 -4.02
C HIS A 119 5.26 -16.05 -3.83
N HIS A 120 4.15 -16.67 -4.21
CA HIS A 120 2.82 -16.12 -3.96
C HIS A 120 2.47 -16.10 -2.47
N VAL A 121 2.78 -17.18 -1.74
CA VAL A 121 2.63 -17.24 -0.27
C VAL A 121 3.39 -16.10 0.39
N MET A 122 4.65 -15.88 0.01
CA MET A 122 5.47 -14.83 0.58
C MET A 122 4.90 -13.44 0.31
N ARG A 123 4.40 -13.17 -0.91
CA ARG A 123 3.75 -11.90 -1.26
C ARG A 123 2.45 -11.69 -0.48
N LEU A 124 1.60 -12.73 -0.38
CA LEU A 124 0.36 -12.69 0.40
C LEU A 124 0.66 -12.41 1.87
N ALA A 125 1.61 -13.14 2.47
CA ALA A 125 2.05 -12.92 3.84
C ALA A 125 2.56 -11.49 4.03
N THR A 126 3.31 -10.95 3.06
CA THR A 126 3.80 -9.56 3.08
C THR A 126 2.66 -8.55 3.11
N TYR A 127 1.60 -8.74 2.32
CA TYR A 127 0.42 -7.88 2.38
C TYR A 127 -0.28 -7.97 3.75
N GLY A 128 -0.36 -9.16 4.35
CA GLY A 128 -0.86 -9.34 5.71
C GLY A 128 -0.02 -8.60 6.76
N MET A 129 1.31 -8.66 6.65
CA MET A 129 2.23 -7.93 7.52
C MET A 129 2.03 -6.41 7.41
N VAL A 130 1.96 -5.88 6.18
CA VAL A 130 1.68 -4.45 5.93
C VAL A 130 0.35 -4.05 6.55
N PHE A 131 -0.71 -4.80 6.24
CA PHE A 131 -2.06 -4.51 6.73
C PHE A 131 -2.09 -4.41 8.25
N TRP A 132 -1.55 -5.43 8.93
CA TRP A 132 -1.58 -5.47 10.38
C TRP A 132 -0.76 -4.31 10.98
N THR A 133 0.49 -4.12 10.57
CA THR A 133 1.34 -3.07 11.12
C THR A 133 0.75 -1.67 10.90
N LEU A 134 0.20 -1.38 9.72
CA LEU A 134 -0.45 -0.09 9.44
C LEU A 134 -1.77 0.07 10.22
N LEU A 135 -2.60 -0.97 10.33
CA LEU A 135 -3.83 -0.94 11.13
C LEU A 135 -3.53 -0.60 12.60
N ARG A 136 -2.51 -1.26 13.17
CA ARG A 136 -2.07 -1.03 14.55
C ARG A 136 -1.60 0.40 14.76
N ALA A 137 -0.82 0.94 13.83
CA ALA A 137 -0.36 2.32 13.90
C ALA A 137 -1.49 3.34 13.67
N ALA A 138 -2.44 3.05 12.78
CA ALA A 138 -3.59 3.88 12.45
C ALA A 138 -4.69 3.90 13.54
N CYS A 139 -4.59 3.08 14.59
CA CYS A 139 -5.48 3.19 15.76
C CYS A 139 -5.36 4.55 16.48
N ASP A 140 -4.29 5.31 16.24
CA ASP A 140 -4.22 6.71 16.61
C ASP A 140 -4.71 7.60 15.46
N PRO A 141 -5.76 8.41 15.65
CA PRO A 141 -6.31 9.24 14.59
C PRO A 141 -5.29 10.21 13.99
N ALA A 142 -4.43 10.83 14.79
CA ALA A 142 -3.44 11.78 14.29
C ALA A 142 -2.45 11.11 13.32
N ARG A 143 -1.95 9.92 13.65
CA ARG A 143 -1.12 9.10 12.75
C ARG A 143 -1.86 8.63 11.51
N ALA A 144 -3.10 8.16 11.63
CA ALA A 144 -3.89 7.73 10.48
C ALA A 144 -4.01 8.85 9.42
N TRP A 145 -4.23 10.08 9.89
CA TRP A 145 -4.24 11.26 9.04
C TRP A 145 -2.88 11.64 8.48
N GLY A 146 -1.81 11.44 9.25
CA GLY A 146 -0.44 11.55 8.76
C GLY A 146 -0.17 10.58 7.60
N PHE A 147 -0.58 9.32 7.73
CA PHE A 147 -0.42 8.31 6.67
C PHE A 147 -1.16 8.71 5.40
N LEU A 148 -2.43 9.12 5.53
CA LEU A 148 -3.23 9.52 4.38
C LEU A 148 -2.63 10.73 3.65
N ARG A 149 -2.11 11.72 4.40
CA ARG A 149 -1.38 12.87 3.82
C ARG A 149 -0.14 12.43 3.08
N LEU A 150 0.67 11.54 3.65
CA LEU A 150 1.88 11.06 2.99
C LEU A 150 1.55 10.28 1.70
N ILE A 151 0.54 9.41 1.73
CA ILE A 151 0.06 8.70 0.54
C ILE A 151 -0.42 9.67 -0.54
N ALA A 152 -1.18 10.70 -0.15
CA ALA A 152 -1.65 11.74 -1.06
C ALA A 152 -0.49 12.51 -1.72
N LEU A 153 0.47 12.98 -0.93
CA LEU A 153 1.65 13.69 -1.44
C LEU A 153 2.51 12.80 -2.33
N TRP A 154 2.75 11.57 -1.91
CA TRP A 154 3.56 10.62 -2.65
C TRP A 154 2.92 10.26 -4.00
N SER A 155 1.63 9.95 -4.01
CA SER A 155 0.90 9.64 -5.24
C SER A 155 0.83 10.84 -6.19
N GLY A 156 0.63 12.05 -5.66
CA GLY A 156 0.69 13.28 -6.45
C GLY A 156 2.07 13.51 -7.08
N ALA A 157 3.15 13.30 -6.32
CA ALA A 157 4.52 13.39 -6.82
C ALA A 157 4.80 12.34 -7.90
N LEU A 158 4.33 11.10 -7.70
CA LEU A 158 4.48 10.03 -8.67
C LEU A 158 3.66 10.27 -9.94
N ALA A 159 2.47 10.87 -9.83
CA ALA A 159 1.66 11.30 -10.96
C ALA A 159 2.32 12.41 -11.77
N LEU A 160 2.87 13.42 -11.09
CA LEU A 160 3.67 14.46 -11.73
C LEU A 160 4.86 13.86 -12.49
N TYR A 161 5.60 12.94 -11.85
CA TYR A 161 6.71 12.24 -12.49
C TYR A 161 6.26 11.47 -13.73
N GLY A 162 5.17 10.70 -13.65
CA GLY A 162 4.66 9.93 -14.79
C GLY A 162 4.22 10.80 -15.97
N LEU A 163 3.57 11.92 -15.69
CA LEU A 163 3.18 12.91 -16.70
C LEU A 163 4.40 13.58 -17.33
N ALA A 164 5.39 13.98 -16.52
CA ALA A 164 6.63 14.56 -17.02
C ALA A 164 7.40 13.57 -17.92
N ALA A 165 7.54 12.32 -17.48
CA ALA A 165 8.19 11.28 -18.27
C ALA A 165 7.51 11.06 -19.63
N ALA A 166 6.17 11.09 -19.66
CA ALA A 166 5.43 10.98 -20.92
C ALA A 166 5.59 12.23 -21.79
N ALA A 167 5.58 13.43 -21.21
CA ALA A 167 5.76 14.69 -21.95
C ALA A 167 7.15 14.81 -22.59
N PHE A 168 8.20 14.32 -21.91
CA PHE A 168 9.56 14.32 -22.44
C PHE A 168 9.89 13.07 -23.29
N GLY A 169 9.00 12.08 -23.35
CA GLY A 169 9.23 10.83 -24.06
C GLY A 169 10.33 9.94 -23.46
N VAL A 170 10.80 10.25 -22.25
CA VAL A 170 11.88 9.54 -21.57
C VAL A 170 11.46 9.22 -20.14
N ASN A 171 11.55 7.94 -19.76
CA ASN A 171 11.28 7.47 -18.41
C ASN A 171 12.56 6.87 -17.79
N PRO A 172 13.29 7.62 -16.95
CA PRO A 172 14.55 7.14 -16.37
C PRO A 172 14.42 5.89 -15.49
N ILE A 173 13.25 5.64 -14.89
CA ILE A 173 13.05 4.47 -14.02
C ILE A 173 12.77 3.22 -14.85
N LEU A 174 11.96 3.35 -15.90
CA LEU A 174 11.56 2.21 -16.73
C LEU A 174 12.56 1.93 -17.87
N GLY A 175 13.28 2.94 -18.35
CA GLY A 175 14.15 2.83 -19.52
C GLY A 175 13.38 2.25 -20.71
N ASP A 176 13.95 1.22 -21.34
CA ASP A 176 13.36 0.54 -22.50
C ASP A 176 12.05 -0.21 -22.19
N SER A 177 11.74 -0.42 -20.90
CA SER A 177 10.46 -1.03 -20.48
C SER A 177 9.32 -0.01 -20.37
N ALA A 178 9.54 1.24 -20.77
CA ALA A 178 8.54 2.29 -20.72
C ALA A 178 7.39 2.04 -21.71
N SER A 179 6.16 2.21 -21.24
CA SER A 179 4.98 2.20 -22.08
C SER A 179 4.80 3.57 -22.75
N PRO A 180 4.25 3.64 -23.98
CA PRO A 180 3.86 4.92 -24.61
C PRO A 180 2.78 5.68 -23.82
N ALA A 181 1.93 4.94 -23.09
CA ALA A 181 0.97 5.51 -22.16
C ALA A 181 1.59 5.71 -20.76
N VAL A 182 1.07 6.68 -19.99
CA VAL A 182 1.59 7.02 -18.66
C VAL A 182 1.53 5.80 -17.73
N SER A 183 2.68 5.43 -17.16
CA SER A 183 2.78 4.36 -16.15
C SER A 183 3.69 4.70 -14.96
N ALA A 184 4.22 5.93 -14.92
CA ALA A 184 5.18 6.39 -13.90
C ALA A 184 6.32 5.37 -13.67
N SER A 185 6.48 4.84 -12.47
CA SER A 185 7.49 3.83 -12.14
C SER A 185 7.04 2.39 -12.38
N PHE A 186 5.85 2.14 -12.94
CA PHE A 186 5.30 0.80 -13.13
C PHE A 186 5.50 0.32 -14.57
N VAL A 187 5.96 -0.92 -14.72
CA VAL A 187 6.06 -1.57 -16.04
C VAL A 187 4.67 -1.78 -16.64
N ASN A 188 3.68 -2.12 -15.81
CA ASN A 188 2.30 -2.33 -16.24
C ASN A 188 1.45 -1.08 -15.99
N ARG A 189 0.99 -0.44 -17.08
CA ARG A 189 0.10 0.74 -17.03
C ARG A 189 -1.21 0.50 -16.26
N ASN A 190 -1.74 -0.72 -16.30
CA ASN A 190 -2.98 -1.05 -15.57
C ASN A 190 -2.73 -1.06 -14.06
N SER A 191 -1.58 -1.58 -13.63
CA SER A 191 -1.18 -1.52 -12.22
C SER A 191 -0.98 -0.08 -11.75
N TYR A 192 -0.41 0.77 -12.61
CA TYR A 192 -0.30 2.20 -12.31
C TYR A 192 -1.65 2.91 -12.23
N ALA A 193 -2.58 2.62 -13.15
CA ALA A 193 -3.93 3.20 -13.13
C ALA A 193 -4.62 2.96 -11.78
N THR A 194 -4.59 1.72 -11.27
CA THR A 194 -5.13 1.40 -9.94
C THR A 194 -4.41 2.17 -8.83
N TYR A 195 -3.08 2.29 -8.89
CA TYR A 195 -2.31 3.08 -7.93
C TYR A 195 -2.70 4.57 -7.95
N ALA A 196 -2.90 5.14 -9.14
CA ALA A 196 -3.32 6.52 -9.34
C ALA A 196 -4.75 6.77 -8.82
N VAL A 197 -5.66 5.81 -8.94
CA VAL A 197 -7.01 5.92 -8.34
C VAL A 197 -6.94 6.00 -6.82
N PHE A 198 -6.16 5.14 -6.16
CA PHE A 198 -5.97 5.24 -4.71
C PHE A 198 -5.32 6.56 -4.30
N GLY A 199 -4.38 7.06 -5.10
CA GLY A 199 -3.79 8.39 -4.93
C GLY A 199 -4.79 9.54 -5.07
N LEU A 200 -5.66 9.45 -6.06
CA LEU A 200 -6.76 10.39 -6.30
C LEU A 200 -7.71 10.44 -5.10
N ILE A 201 -8.16 9.27 -4.62
CA ILE A 201 -9.04 9.15 -3.46
C ILE A 201 -8.37 9.71 -2.20
N ALA A 202 -7.09 9.41 -1.98
CA ALA A 202 -6.33 9.93 -0.84
C ALA A 202 -6.21 11.46 -0.88
N ASN A 203 -5.86 12.02 -2.04
CA ASN A 203 -5.78 13.47 -2.23
C ASN A 203 -7.15 14.14 -2.02
N LEU A 204 -8.22 13.56 -2.57
CA LEU A 204 -9.58 14.08 -2.41
C LEU A 204 -10.02 14.05 -0.94
N ALA A 205 -9.80 12.94 -0.23
CA ALA A 205 -10.15 12.80 1.19
C ALA A 205 -9.42 13.83 2.06
N VAL A 206 -8.12 14.05 1.82
CA VAL A 206 -7.35 15.07 2.55
C VAL A 206 -7.81 16.48 2.19
N PHE A 207 -8.05 16.75 0.91
CA PHE A 207 -8.54 18.03 0.43
C PHE A 207 -9.88 18.39 1.09
N LEU A 208 -10.88 17.50 1.01
CA LEU A 208 -12.19 17.71 1.61
C LEU A 208 -12.09 17.95 3.12
N ARG A 209 -11.26 17.19 3.83
CA ARG A 209 -11.08 17.41 5.27
C ARG A 209 -10.48 18.77 5.60
N VAL A 210 -9.46 19.21 4.86
CA VAL A 210 -8.87 20.54 5.04
C VAL A 210 -9.93 21.63 4.86
N GLN A 211 -10.91 21.42 3.95
CA GLN A 211 -12.05 22.32 3.73
C GLN A 211 -13.15 22.22 4.81
N GLU A 212 -13.41 21.03 5.38
CA GLU A 212 -14.44 20.85 6.42
C GLU A 212 -14.02 21.41 7.78
N THR A 213 -12.80 21.12 8.23
CA THR A 213 -12.26 21.69 9.49
C THR A 213 -12.26 23.23 9.47
N SER A 214 -12.29 23.77 8.25
CA SER A 214 -12.27 25.16 7.88
C SER A 214 -13.64 25.87 7.89
N GLY A 215 -14.75 25.12 7.76
CA GLY A 215 -16.12 25.65 7.64
C GLY A 215 -16.87 25.84 8.97
N ARG A 216 -16.27 25.44 10.10
CA ARG A 216 -16.86 25.57 11.45
C ARG A 216 -16.70 26.96 12.08
N ALA A 217 -16.03 27.90 11.41
CA ALA A 217 -16.00 29.31 11.82
C ALA A 217 -17.20 30.07 11.25
N GLY A 218 -18.21 30.31 12.08
CA GLY A 218 -19.39 31.12 11.75
C GLY A 218 -19.01 32.58 11.53
N GLY A 219 -18.93 33.02 10.27
CA GLY A 219 -18.67 34.41 9.91
C GLY A 219 -19.11 34.74 8.49
N ALA A 220 -19.49 36.01 8.26
CA ALA A 220 -20.08 36.55 7.03
C ALA A 220 -19.34 36.18 5.73
N ARG A 221 -20.08 36.08 4.62
CA ARG A 221 -19.67 35.60 3.28
C ARG A 221 -18.33 36.16 2.77
N HIS A 222 -17.99 37.41 3.09
CA HIS A 222 -16.71 38.04 2.72
C HIS A 222 -15.49 37.54 3.50
N ARG A 223 -15.66 37.21 4.80
CA ARG A 223 -14.58 36.60 5.61
C ARG A 223 -14.28 35.18 5.15
N ARG A 224 -15.31 34.42 4.77
CA ARG A 224 -15.16 33.07 4.20
C ARG A 224 -14.35 33.06 2.90
N ALA A 225 -14.58 34.02 2.01
CA ALA A 225 -13.84 34.10 0.74
C ALA A 225 -12.36 34.43 0.96
N ARG A 226 -12.06 35.39 1.85
CA ARG A 226 -10.68 35.78 2.18
C ARG A 226 -9.91 34.66 2.87
N GLU A 227 -10.56 34.00 3.84
CA GLU A 227 -9.95 32.88 4.55
C GLU A 227 -9.80 31.63 3.66
N ALA A 228 -10.70 31.43 2.68
CA ALA A 228 -10.55 30.38 1.68
C ALA A 228 -9.34 30.62 0.78
N ILE A 229 -9.08 31.87 0.38
CA ILE A 229 -7.90 32.25 -0.43
C ILE A 229 -6.60 32.09 0.37
N GLU A 230 -6.54 32.60 1.62
CA GLU A 230 -5.37 32.47 2.49
C GLU A 230 -5.02 31.00 2.79
N ARG A 231 -6.01 30.10 2.85
CA ARG A 231 -5.81 28.66 3.11
C ARG A 231 -5.58 27.84 1.84
N PHE A 232 -6.16 28.28 0.72
CA PHE A 232 -5.75 27.80 -0.59
C PHE A 232 -4.26 28.07 -0.76
N LEU A 233 -3.77 29.25 -0.38
CA LEU A 233 -2.33 29.56 -0.33
C LEU A 233 -1.58 28.83 0.81
N GLY A 234 -2.25 28.55 1.93
CA GLY A 234 -1.69 27.88 3.12
C GLY A 234 -1.51 26.36 3.05
N GLY A 235 -1.68 25.73 1.88
CA GLY A 235 -1.32 24.32 1.64
C GLY A 235 -2.47 23.40 1.24
N GLY A 236 -3.72 23.86 1.23
CA GLY A 236 -4.85 23.10 0.69
C GLY A 236 -4.76 22.87 -0.83
N TRP A 237 -4.16 23.83 -1.54
CA TRP A 237 -3.92 23.74 -2.99
C TRP A 237 -3.08 22.54 -3.38
N LEU A 238 -2.16 22.08 -2.52
CA LEU A 238 -1.24 20.99 -2.82
C LEU A 238 -2.00 19.67 -3.05
N TYR A 239 -3.01 19.39 -2.22
CA TYR A 239 -3.86 18.21 -2.38
C TYR A 239 -4.85 18.36 -3.54
N GLY A 240 -5.33 19.59 -3.79
CA GLY A 240 -6.13 19.88 -4.99
C GLY A 240 -5.34 19.66 -6.29
N ALA A 241 -4.08 20.11 -6.32
CA ALA A 241 -3.16 19.82 -7.42
C ALA A 241 -2.89 18.31 -7.53
N GLY A 242 -2.71 17.62 -6.41
CA GLY A 242 -2.58 16.15 -6.37
C GLY A 242 -3.77 15.41 -6.98
N VAL A 243 -5.01 15.87 -6.72
CA VAL A 243 -6.23 15.36 -7.39
C VAL A 243 -6.12 15.51 -8.91
N LEU A 244 -5.80 16.73 -9.39
CA LEU A 244 -5.72 17.01 -10.82
C LEU A 244 -4.61 16.20 -11.49
N LEU A 245 -3.45 16.08 -10.85
CA LEU A 245 -2.31 15.30 -11.35
C LEU A 245 -2.65 13.81 -11.44
N CYS A 246 -3.24 13.23 -10.38
CA CYS A 246 -3.64 11.82 -10.40
C CYS A 246 -4.72 11.55 -11.46
N LEU A 247 -5.69 12.45 -11.61
CA LEU A 247 -6.74 12.33 -12.64
C LEU A 247 -6.16 12.44 -14.05
N ALA A 248 -5.29 13.43 -14.30
CA ALA A 248 -4.64 13.58 -15.59
C ALA A 248 -3.77 12.37 -15.95
N ALA A 249 -2.98 11.88 -14.98
CA ALA A 249 -2.18 10.67 -15.15
C ALA A 249 -3.05 9.44 -15.42
N LEU A 250 -4.18 9.29 -14.71
CA LEU A 250 -5.14 8.21 -14.90
C LEU A 250 -5.72 8.21 -16.32
N LEU A 251 -6.19 9.35 -16.81
CA LEU A 251 -6.70 9.50 -18.17
C LEU A 251 -5.62 9.19 -19.22
N ALA A 252 -4.38 9.63 -18.95
CA ALA A 252 -3.23 9.39 -19.82
C ALA A 252 -2.71 7.94 -19.80
N THR A 253 -3.15 7.09 -18.86
CA THR A 253 -2.85 5.65 -18.88
C THR A 253 -3.56 4.91 -20.02
N GLN A 254 -4.57 5.53 -20.66
CA GLN A 254 -5.42 4.93 -21.70
C GLN A 254 -6.12 3.63 -21.25
N SER A 255 -6.20 3.37 -19.93
CA SER A 255 -6.83 2.18 -19.37
C SER A 255 -8.29 2.45 -19.03
N ARG A 256 -9.21 2.09 -19.95
CA ARG A 256 -10.66 2.21 -19.74
C ARG A 256 -11.18 1.38 -18.55
N ALA A 257 -10.48 0.32 -18.17
CA ALA A 257 -10.86 -0.57 -17.06
C ALA A 257 -10.29 -0.12 -15.70
N GLY A 258 -9.11 0.52 -15.66
CA GLY A 258 -8.47 0.96 -14.42
C GLY A 258 -9.24 2.08 -13.69
N ALA A 259 -9.96 2.92 -14.43
CA ALA A 259 -10.78 4.00 -13.86
C ALA A 259 -12.11 3.52 -13.24
N LEU A 260 -12.60 2.33 -13.61
CA LEU A 260 -13.86 1.75 -13.11
C LEU A 260 -13.66 0.75 -11.97
N ALA A 261 -12.46 0.22 -11.80
CA ALA A 261 -12.16 -0.83 -10.82
C ALA A 261 -11.60 -0.31 -9.48
N GLY A 262 -11.32 1.00 -9.37
CA GLY A 262 -10.74 1.63 -8.18
C GLY A 262 -11.72 2.47 -7.37
#